data_AF-A0A0Q7AY41-F1
#
_entry.id   AF-A0A0Q7AY41-F1
#
_cell.length_a   1.000
_cell.length_b   1.000
_cell.length_c   1.000
_cell.angle_alpha   90.00
_cell.angle_beta   90.00
_cell.angle_gamma   90.00
#
_symmetry.space_group_name_H-M   'P 1'
#
loop_
_entity.id
_entity.type
_entity.pdbx_description
1 polymer ?
#
loop_
_entity_poly.entity_id
_entity_poly.type
_entity_poly.pdbx_seq_one_letter_code
_entity_poly.pdbx_strand_id
1 'polypeptide(L)'
;MTPALPFTLRNAELRDVGAIVQLIRDLAEFEQLTHLLQVTPEKLRPQLFGERPAAEALVAERGGEVVAFALFFTNFSTFLAQPGLYLEDLYVKPEHRGAGIGRALLKRLAGLARERQYGRFEWSVLDWNENAIRFYQGMGATVMPEWRICRVTGDALQAMGETA
;
A
#
# COMPACT_ATOMS: atom_id res chain seq x y z
N MET A 1 -16.90 8.64 28.74
CA MET A 1 -16.12 8.37 27.52
C MET A 1 -17.06 8.46 26.33
N THR A 2 -16.87 9.44 25.46
CA THR A 2 -17.59 9.50 24.17
C THR A 2 -17.17 8.29 23.34
N PRO A 3 -18.10 7.49 22.78
CA PRO A 3 -17.73 6.38 21.92
C PRO A 3 -16.97 6.93 20.71
N ALA A 4 -15.82 6.32 20.39
CA ALA A 4 -15.09 6.66 19.19
C ALA A 4 -15.98 6.42 17.97
N LEU A 5 -16.07 7.39 17.05
CA LEU A 5 -16.86 7.25 15.83
C LEU A 5 -16.48 5.97 15.06
N PRO A 6 -17.42 5.24 14.45
CA PRO A 6 -17.07 4.11 13.61
C PRO A 6 -16.25 4.57 12.40
N PHE A 7 -15.41 3.70 11.85
CA PHE A 7 -14.75 3.93 10.57
C PHE A 7 -15.42 3.11 9.47
N THR A 8 -15.33 3.56 8.23
CA THR A 8 -15.80 2.84 7.04
C THR A 8 -14.65 2.63 6.07
N LEU A 9 -14.63 1.48 5.38
CA LEU A 9 -13.68 1.21 4.31
C LEU A 9 -14.39 1.37 2.96
N ARG A 10 -13.73 2.04 2.02
CA ARG A 10 -14.23 2.22 0.65
C ARG A 10 -13.08 2.30 -0.34
N ASN A 11 -13.39 2.13 -1.62
CA ASN A 11 -12.46 2.49 -2.68
C ASN A 11 -12.16 3.99 -2.60
N ALA A 12 -10.92 4.35 -2.88
CA ALA A 12 -10.53 5.74 -3.08
C ALA A 12 -11.25 6.30 -4.29
N GLU A 13 -11.60 7.57 -4.21
CA GLU A 13 -12.17 8.37 -5.27
C GLU A 13 -11.24 9.53 -5.61
N LEU A 14 -11.51 10.21 -6.73
CA LEU A 14 -10.68 11.33 -7.19
C LEU A 14 -10.50 12.43 -6.13
N ARG A 15 -11.51 12.65 -5.28
CA ARG A 15 -11.47 13.62 -4.18
C ARG A 15 -10.46 13.28 -3.09
N ASP A 16 -10.07 12.00 -2.97
CA ASP A 16 -9.18 11.54 -1.90
C ASP A 16 -7.69 11.69 -2.24
N VAL A 17 -7.34 12.04 -3.49
CA VAL A 17 -5.94 12.13 -3.95
C VAL A 17 -5.10 13.02 -3.03
N GLY A 18 -5.63 14.18 -2.61
CA GLY A 18 -4.92 15.08 -1.69
C GLY A 18 -4.65 14.42 -0.34
N ALA A 19 -5.64 13.73 0.23
CA ALA A 19 -5.49 13.03 1.51
C ALA A 19 -4.52 11.85 1.40
N ILE A 20 -4.56 11.08 0.30
CA ILE A 20 -3.63 9.98 0.05
C ILE A 20 -2.19 10.51 -0.07
N VAL A 21 -1.96 11.60 -0.80
CA VAL A 21 -0.63 12.23 -0.89
C VAL A 21 -0.12 12.64 0.49
N GLN A 22 -0.98 13.20 1.35
CA GLN A 22 -0.60 13.53 2.72
C GLN A 22 -0.24 12.28 3.53
N LEU A 23 -1.04 11.22 3.45
CA LEU A 23 -0.76 9.98 4.18
C LEU A 23 0.51 9.27 3.69
N ILE A 24 0.85 9.35 2.39
CA ILE A 24 2.14 8.87 1.87
C ILE A 24 3.29 9.69 2.47
N ARG A 25 3.12 11.01 2.63
CA ARG A 25 4.12 11.87 3.29
C ARG A 25 4.31 11.48 4.75
N ASP A 26 3.21 11.27 5.48
CA ASP A 26 3.24 10.86 6.88
C ASP A 26 3.87 9.47 7.06
N LEU A 27 3.65 8.55 6.11
CA LEU A 27 4.31 7.24 6.06
C LEU A 27 5.82 7.39 5.84
N ALA A 28 6.23 8.16 4.84
CA ALA A 28 7.65 8.36 4.56
C ALA A 28 8.38 9.08 5.70
N GLU A 29 7.72 9.97 6.45
CA GLU A 29 8.27 10.56 7.67
C GLU A 29 8.49 9.49 8.74
N PHE A 30 7.51 8.62 8.97
CA PHE A 30 7.63 7.51 9.91
C PHE A 30 8.76 6.54 9.53
N GLU A 31 8.95 6.26 8.24
CA GLU A 31 9.99 5.37 7.72
C GLU A 31 11.35 6.07 7.50
N GLN A 32 11.45 7.38 7.75
CA GLN A 32 12.64 8.21 7.52
C GLN A 32 13.09 8.27 6.04
N LEU A 33 12.13 8.18 5.10
CA LEU A 33 12.34 8.14 3.65
C LEU A 33 11.87 9.42 2.92
N THR A 34 11.64 10.53 3.65
CA THR A 34 11.14 11.78 3.06
C THR A 34 12.04 12.36 1.96
N HIS A 35 13.34 12.08 2.00
CA HIS A 35 14.30 12.49 0.98
C HIS A 35 14.09 11.80 -0.39
N LEU A 36 13.33 10.70 -0.44
CA LEU A 36 12.99 9.99 -1.68
C LEU A 36 11.65 10.45 -2.29
N LEU A 37 10.87 11.26 -1.55
CA LEU A 37 9.51 11.61 -1.93
C LEU A 37 9.45 12.54 -3.13
N GLN A 38 8.81 12.07 -4.19
CA GLN A 38 8.50 12.89 -5.37
C GLN A 38 7.00 13.02 -5.64
N VAL A 39 6.16 12.39 -4.82
CA VAL A 39 4.71 12.32 -5.05
C VAL A 39 4.05 13.69 -4.88
N THR A 40 3.18 14.04 -5.82
CA THR A 40 2.29 15.20 -5.75
C THR A 40 0.90 14.78 -6.22
N PRO A 41 -0.17 15.53 -5.92
CA PRO A 41 -1.51 15.22 -6.41
C PRO A 41 -1.55 15.10 -7.94
N GLU A 42 -0.81 15.94 -8.65
CA GLU A 42 -0.74 15.98 -10.12
C GLU A 42 -0.08 14.72 -10.67
N LYS A 43 0.98 14.23 -10.01
CA LYS A 43 1.67 12.99 -10.38
C LYS A 43 0.85 11.75 -10.03
N LEU A 44 0.19 11.72 -8.87
CA LEU A 44 -0.52 10.54 -8.37
C LEU A 44 -1.88 10.34 -9.06
N ARG A 45 -2.61 11.42 -9.34
CA ARG A 45 -3.94 11.37 -9.96
C ARG A 45 -4.03 10.46 -11.20
N PRO A 46 -3.19 10.62 -12.25
CA PRO A 46 -3.28 9.78 -13.43
C PRO A 46 -2.89 8.31 -13.15
N GLN A 47 -2.08 8.05 -12.11
CA GLN A 47 -1.69 6.67 -11.74
C GLN A 47 -2.84 5.90 -11.08
N LEU A 48 -3.74 6.59 -10.37
CA LEU A 48 -4.90 5.98 -9.71
C LEU A 48 -6.19 6.06 -10.53
N PHE A 49 -6.35 7.10 -11.35
CA PHE A 49 -7.62 7.44 -12.01
C PHE A 49 -7.47 7.84 -13.49
N GLY A 50 -6.33 7.53 -14.12
CA GLY A 50 -6.13 7.72 -15.57
C GLY A 50 -6.82 6.64 -16.41
N GLU A 51 -6.67 6.70 -17.74
CA GLU A 51 -7.26 5.70 -18.65
C GLU A 51 -6.76 4.27 -18.40
N ARG A 52 -5.51 4.15 -17.93
CA ARG A 52 -4.88 2.89 -17.53
C ARG A 52 -4.22 3.08 -16.16
N PRO A 53 -4.99 2.97 -15.05
CA PRO A 53 -4.44 3.12 -13.72
C PRO A 53 -3.34 2.09 -13.46
N ALA A 54 -2.21 2.55 -12.93
CA ALA A 54 -1.10 1.69 -12.53
C ALA A 54 -1.35 1.05 -11.16
N ALA A 55 -2.17 1.69 -10.32
CA ALA A 55 -2.50 1.24 -8.97
C ALA A 55 -3.94 1.58 -8.60
N GLU A 56 -4.41 0.93 -7.54
CA GLU A 56 -5.70 1.16 -6.89
C GLU A 56 -5.47 1.54 -5.42
N ALA A 57 -6.46 2.18 -4.79
CA ALA A 57 -6.38 2.51 -3.38
C ALA A 57 -7.69 2.25 -2.64
N LEU A 58 -7.57 1.78 -1.40
CA LEU A 58 -8.63 1.79 -0.40
C LEU A 58 -8.34 2.87 0.62
N VAL A 59 -9.39 3.50 1.14
CA VAL A 59 -9.30 4.46 2.25
C VAL A 59 -10.17 4.03 3.41
N ALA A 60 -9.72 4.34 4.63
CA ALA A 60 -10.57 4.31 5.80
C ALA A 60 -11.02 5.73 6.15
N GLU A 61 -12.33 5.92 6.24
CA GLU A 61 -12.93 7.20 6.59
C GLU A 61 -13.54 7.14 7.99
N ARG A 62 -13.28 8.16 8.80
CA ARG A 62 -13.85 8.30 10.15
C ARG A 62 -14.21 9.77 10.37
N GLY A 63 -15.49 10.03 10.66
CA GLY A 63 -15.97 11.40 10.86
C GLY A 63 -15.85 12.29 9.62
N GLY A 64 -15.93 11.72 8.41
CA GLY A 64 -15.76 12.44 7.15
C GLY A 64 -14.31 12.68 6.72
N GLU A 65 -13.34 12.25 7.52
CA GLU A 65 -11.91 12.38 7.23
C GLU A 65 -11.30 11.04 6.82
N VAL A 66 -10.43 11.07 5.80
CA VAL A 66 -9.60 9.92 5.42
C VAL A 66 -8.43 9.80 6.41
N VAL A 67 -8.45 8.73 7.21
CA VAL A 67 -7.52 8.51 8.34
C VAL A 67 -6.52 7.39 8.11
N ALA A 68 -6.73 6.60 7.05
CA ALA A 68 -5.82 5.53 6.63
C ALA A 68 -6.01 5.26 5.14
N PHE A 69 -5.00 4.67 4.52
CA PHE A 69 -5.07 4.20 3.15
C PHE A 69 -4.29 2.90 2.97
N ALA A 70 -4.63 2.18 1.91
CA ALA A 70 -3.82 1.11 1.37
C ALA A 70 -3.75 1.25 -0.15
N LEU A 71 -2.54 1.37 -0.70
CA LEU A 71 -2.29 1.46 -2.14
C LEU A 71 -1.71 0.15 -2.64
N PHE A 72 -2.29 -0.40 -3.70
CA PHE A 72 -1.98 -1.74 -4.18
C PHE A 72 -2.13 -1.84 -5.70
N PHE A 73 -1.56 -2.88 -6.29
CA PHE A 73 -1.66 -3.15 -7.72
C PHE A 73 -1.65 -4.66 -8.01
N THR A 74 -1.92 -5.04 -9.25
CA THR A 74 -1.87 -6.44 -9.67
C THR A 74 -0.43 -6.82 -10.04
N ASN A 75 0.10 -7.89 -9.44
CA ASN A 75 1.34 -8.54 -9.86
C ASN A 75 1.04 -9.90 -10.52
N PHE A 76 2.06 -10.68 -10.88
CA PHE A 76 1.87 -11.99 -11.50
C PHE A 76 2.88 -13.00 -10.95
N SER A 77 2.39 -14.21 -10.64
CA SER A 77 3.23 -15.34 -10.27
C SER A 77 3.34 -16.31 -11.43
N THR A 78 4.55 -16.47 -11.96
CA THR A 78 4.85 -17.48 -12.99
C THR A 78 4.75 -18.90 -12.45
N PHE A 79 4.96 -19.11 -11.15
CA PHE A 79 4.88 -20.44 -10.52
C PHE A 79 3.43 -20.91 -10.34
N LEU A 80 2.50 -19.97 -10.15
CA LEU A 80 1.07 -20.27 -10.08
C LEU A 80 0.37 -20.08 -11.43
N ALA A 81 1.05 -19.49 -12.42
CA ALA A 81 0.46 -18.98 -13.66
C ALA A 81 -0.80 -18.13 -13.41
N GLN A 82 -0.76 -17.30 -12.36
CA GLN A 82 -1.92 -16.52 -11.90
C GLN A 82 -1.52 -15.08 -11.52
N PRO A 83 -2.44 -14.11 -11.73
CA PRO A 83 -2.30 -12.79 -11.14
C PRO A 83 -2.33 -12.86 -9.60
N GLY A 84 -1.72 -11.86 -8.98
CA GLY A 84 -1.68 -11.65 -7.54
C GLY A 84 -1.99 -10.19 -7.19
N LEU A 85 -2.11 -9.91 -5.90
CA LEU A 85 -2.22 -8.56 -5.37
C LEU A 85 -0.92 -8.19 -4.67
N TYR A 86 -0.34 -7.04 -5.00
CA TYR A 86 0.81 -6.48 -4.30
C TYR A 86 0.39 -5.20 -3.57
N LEU A 87 0.56 -5.17 -2.25
CA LEU A 87 0.35 -3.98 -1.43
C LEU A 87 1.67 -3.20 -1.35
N GLU A 88 1.65 -1.98 -1.89
CA GLU A 88 2.78 -1.05 -1.86
C GLU A 88 2.85 -0.36 -0.51
N ASP A 89 1.78 0.36 -0.14
CA ASP A 89 1.73 1.18 1.06
C ASP A 89 0.51 0.85 1.91
N LEU A 90 0.72 0.72 3.22
CA LEU A 90 -0.34 0.67 4.23
C LEU A 90 0.00 1.63 5.36
N TYR A 91 -0.85 2.62 5.59
CA TYR A 91 -0.65 3.56 6.68
C TYR A 91 -1.95 3.89 7.41
N VAL A 92 -1.84 4.00 8.73
CA VAL A 92 -2.89 4.50 9.63
C VAL A 92 -2.29 5.63 10.45
N LYS A 93 -2.95 6.79 10.44
CA LYS A 93 -2.56 7.94 11.28
C LYS A 93 -2.39 7.52 12.75
N PRO A 94 -1.34 8.00 13.46
CA PRO A 94 -1.00 7.53 14.81
C PRO A 94 -2.18 7.55 15.81
N GLU A 95 -2.97 8.62 15.82
CA GLU A 95 -4.14 8.85 16.66
C GLU A 95 -5.31 7.89 16.39
N HIS A 96 -5.26 7.15 15.27
CA HIS A 96 -6.26 6.15 14.88
C HIS A 96 -5.72 4.70 14.96
N ARG A 97 -4.48 4.50 15.42
CA ARG A 97 -3.90 3.17 15.65
C ARG A 97 -4.58 2.48 16.85
N GLY A 98 -4.48 1.15 16.90
CA GLY A 98 -5.18 0.33 17.90
C GLY A 98 -6.69 0.14 17.66
N ALA A 99 -7.30 0.91 16.76
CA ALA A 99 -8.72 0.79 16.41
C ALA A 99 -9.05 -0.36 15.41
N GLY A 100 -8.05 -1.17 15.02
CA GLY A 100 -8.24 -2.29 14.09
C GLY A 100 -8.28 -1.91 12.60
N ILE A 101 -8.09 -0.64 12.24
CA ILE A 101 -8.18 -0.14 10.85
C ILE A 101 -7.20 -0.85 9.91
N GLY A 102 -5.91 -0.95 10.27
CA GLY A 102 -4.91 -1.61 9.43
C GLY A 102 -5.23 -3.08 9.17
N ARG A 103 -5.69 -3.80 10.20
CA ARG A 103 -6.15 -5.19 10.06
C ARG A 103 -7.38 -5.27 9.15
N ALA A 104 -8.30 -4.32 9.23
CA ALA A 104 -9.49 -4.29 8.39
C ALA A 104 -9.14 -4.03 6.91
N LEU A 105 -8.20 -3.11 6.62
CA LEU A 105 -7.68 -2.86 5.27
C LEU A 105 -7.04 -4.12 4.68
N LEU A 106 -6.13 -4.76 5.40
CA LEU A 106 -5.49 -6.01 4.96
C LEU A 106 -6.50 -7.13 4.71
N LYS A 107 -7.49 -7.30 5.59
CA LYS A 107 -8.57 -8.29 5.38
C LYS A 107 -9.40 -7.97 4.15
N ARG A 108 -9.71 -6.70 3.88
CA ARG A 108 -10.45 -6.29 2.68
C ARG A 108 -9.65 -6.58 1.41
N LEU A 109 -8.34 -6.31 1.41
CA LEU A 109 -7.45 -6.63 0.29
C LEU A 109 -7.31 -8.14 0.05
N ALA A 110 -7.18 -8.93 1.11
CA ALA A 110 -7.21 -10.39 0.99
C ALA A 110 -8.56 -10.89 0.44
N GLY A 111 -9.68 -10.29 0.86
CA GLY A 111 -11.01 -10.54 0.27
C GLY A 111 -11.06 -10.19 -1.21
N LEU A 112 -10.50 -9.04 -1.60
CA LEU A 112 -10.42 -8.60 -2.99
C LEU A 112 -9.60 -9.58 -3.85
N ALA A 113 -8.45 -10.04 -3.36
CA ALA A 113 -7.65 -11.06 -4.04
C ALA A 113 -8.46 -12.34 -4.26
N ARG A 114 -9.25 -12.78 -3.26
CA ARG A 114 -10.14 -13.94 -3.42
C ARG A 114 -11.26 -13.68 -4.43
N GLU A 115 -11.91 -12.53 -4.38
CA GLU A 115 -12.96 -12.10 -5.33
C GLU A 115 -12.44 -12.11 -6.77
N ARG A 116 -11.19 -11.69 -6.98
CA ARG A 116 -10.51 -11.66 -8.28
C ARG A 116 -9.86 -12.98 -8.69
N GLN A 117 -9.97 -14.03 -7.85
CA GLN A 117 -9.33 -15.33 -8.06
C GLN A 117 -7.80 -15.23 -8.21
N TYR A 118 -7.18 -14.32 -7.47
CA TYR A 118 -5.74 -14.11 -7.46
C TYR A 118 -5.03 -15.13 -6.57
N GLY A 119 -3.87 -15.61 -7.01
CA GLY A 119 -3.14 -16.69 -6.35
C GLY A 119 -2.35 -16.25 -5.12
N ARG A 120 -2.02 -14.95 -4.99
CA ARG A 120 -1.20 -14.41 -3.89
C ARG A 120 -1.64 -13.02 -3.45
N PHE A 121 -1.30 -12.69 -2.21
CA PHE A 121 -1.29 -11.34 -1.67
C PHE A 121 0.06 -11.09 -0.99
N GLU A 122 0.84 -10.16 -1.52
CA GLU A 122 2.25 -9.94 -1.15
C GLU A 122 2.50 -8.45 -0.81
N TRP A 123 3.47 -8.20 0.06
CA TRP A 123 3.99 -6.86 0.37
C TRP A 123 5.37 -6.97 1.00
N SER A 124 6.08 -5.84 1.05
CA SER A 124 7.37 -5.72 1.73
C SER A 124 7.22 -5.15 3.14
N VAL A 125 8.17 -5.45 4.01
CA VAL A 125 8.27 -4.88 5.35
C VAL A 125 9.73 -4.62 5.67
N LEU A 126 10.03 -3.48 6.29
CA LEU A 126 11.38 -3.15 6.75
C LEU A 126 11.82 -4.14 7.83
N ASP A 127 13.07 -4.61 7.74
CA ASP A 127 13.62 -5.67 8.59
C ASP A 127 13.62 -5.32 10.09
N TRP A 128 13.82 -4.05 10.41
CA TRP A 128 13.78 -3.52 11.77
C TRP A 128 12.36 -3.42 12.36
N ASN A 129 11.31 -3.50 11.54
CA ASN A 129 9.93 -3.34 12.00
C ASN A 129 9.35 -4.65 12.54
N GLU A 130 9.96 -5.16 13.62
CA GLU A 130 9.58 -6.44 14.22
C GLU A 130 8.10 -6.52 14.62
N ASN A 131 7.51 -5.39 15.02
CA ASN A 131 6.10 -5.32 15.38
C ASN A 131 5.21 -5.59 14.17
N ALA A 132 5.52 -4.99 13.01
CA ALA A 132 4.80 -5.28 11.77
C ALA A 132 5.03 -6.73 11.32
N ILE A 133 6.27 -7.22 11.40
CA ILE A 133 6.61 -8.61 11.06
C ILE A 133 5.77 -9.61 11.89
N ARG A 134 5.75 -9.48 13.22
CA ARG A 134 4.96 -10.35 14.11
C ARG A 134 3.47 -10.23 13.82
N PHE A 135 2.98 -9.02 13.54
CA PHE A 135 1.58 -8.79 13.19
C PHE A 135 1.20 -9.50 11.88
N TYR A 136 2.03 -9.41 10.84
CA TYR A 136 1.80 -10.07 9.54
C TYR A 136 1.88 -11.59 9.65
N GLN A 137 2.87 -12.13 10.37
CA GLN A 137 2.96 -13.57 10.64
C GLN A 137 1.74 -14.09 11.39
N GLY A 138 1.25 -13.34 12.39
CA GLY A 138 -0.01 -13.65 13.08
C GLY A 138 -1.27 -13.58 12.20
N MET A 139 -1.17 -13.04 10.98
CA MET A 139 -2.22 -13.06 9.95
C MET A 139 -2.04 -14.20 8.94
N GLY A 140 -0.99 -15.02 9.07
CA GLY A 140 -0.67 -16.11 8.15
C GLY A 140 0.31 -15.75 7.04
N ALA A 141 0.93 -14.57 7.08
CA ALA A 141 1.97 -14.22 6.12
C ALA A 141 3.28 -14.97 6.42
N THR A 142 3.93 -15.48 5.38
CA THR A 142 5.30 -15.99 5.48
C THR A 142 6.27 -14.90 5.04
N VAL A 143 7.24 -14.56 5.89
CA VAL A 143 8.33 -13.65 5.53
C VAL A 143 9.40 -14.44 4.80
N MET A 144 9.87 -13.94 3.66
CA MET A 144 10.80 -14.65 2.76
C MET A 144 12.21 -14.03 2.82
N PRO A 145 13.09 -14.46 3.75
CA PRO A 145 14.39 -13.81 3.98
C PRO A 145 15.41 -14.06 2.86
N GLU A 146 15.23 -15.11 2.07
CA GLU A 146 16.12 -15.47 0.96
C GLU A 146 15.91 -14.58 -0.27
N TRP A 147 14.77 -13.89 -0.34
CA TRP A 147 14.43 -13.02 -1.46
C TRP A 147 14.86 -11.59 -1.16
N ARG A 148 15.55 -10.96 -2.12
CA ARG A 148 16.02 -9.58 -2.03
C ARG A 148 15.36 -8.76 -3.15
N ILE A 149 14.96 -7.53 -2.82
CA ILE A 149 14.48 -6.58 -3.83
C ILE A 149 15.71 -6.04 -4.58
N CYS A 150 15.77 -6.27 -5.89
CA CYS A 150 16.74 -5.63 -6.76
C CYS A 150 16.12 -4.38 -7.39
N ARG A 151 16.83 -3.25 -7.35
CA ARG A 151 16.34 -1.97 -7.86
C ARG A 151 17.41 -1.27 -8.69
N VAL A 152 17.04 -0.86 -9.91
CA VAL A 152 17.83 0.02 -10.79
C VAL A 152 16.96 1.23 -11.10
N THR A 153 17.46 2.43 -10.81
CA THR A 153 16.70 3.69 -10.92
C THR A 153 17.58 4.84 -11.40
N GLY A 154 16.96 5.93 -11.86
CA GLY A 154 17.70 7.12 -12.31
C GLY A 154 18.57 6.83 -13.53
N ASP A 155 19.75 7.46 -13.58
CA ASP A 155 20.68 7.35 -14.71
C ASP A 155 21.12 5.90 -14.98
N ALA A 156 21.26 5.07 -13.94
CA ALA A 156 21.61 3.66 -14.10
C ALA A 156 20.52 2.87 -14.85
N LEU A 157 19.24 3.23 -14.66
CA LEU A 157 18.14 2.61 -15.40
C LEU A 157 18.14 3.08 -16.86
N GLN A 158 18.41 4.37 -17.10
CA GLN A 158 18.52 4.91 -18.45
C GLN A 158 19.65 4.22 -19.22
N ALA A 159 20.85 4.18 -18.65
CA ALA A 159 22.02 3.54 -19.26
C ALA A 159 21.82 2.04 -19.51
N MET A 160 21.13 1.31 -18.61
CA MET A 160 20.84 -0.11 -18.82
C MET A 160 19.86 -0.36 -19.97
N GLY A 161 18.96 0.59 -20.24
CA GLY A 161 17.98 0.51 -21.33
C GLY A 161 18.52 0.94 -22.69
N GLU A 162 19.67 1.62 -22.73
CA GLU A 162 20.36 1.94 -23.97
C GLU A 162 20.80 0.64 -24.65
N THR A 163 20.33 0.43 -25.88
CA THR A 163 20.82 -0.67 -26.72
C THR A 163 22.22 -0.28 -27.21
N ALA A 164 23.17 -1.21 -27.19
CA ALA A 164 24.49 -1.01 -27.79
C ALA A 164 24.39 -0.66 -29.29
#